data_AF-A0AAV3XVJ3-F1
#
_entry.id   AF-A0AAV3XVJ3-F1
#
_cell.length_a   1.000
_cell.length_b   1.000
_cell.length_c   1.000
_cell.angle_alpha   90.00
_cell.angle_beta   90.00
_cell.angle_gamma   90.00
#
_symmetry.space_group_name_H-M   'P 1'
#
loop_
_entity.id
_entity.type
_entity.pdbx_description
1 polymer ?
#
loop_
_entity_poly.entity_id
_entity_poly.type
_entity_poly.pdbx_seq_one_letter_code
_entity_poly.pdbx_strand_id
1 'polypeptide(L)' 'MQGTVNGGRRRGRQKKRWDDNIREWTGFKLKNTLRKAEDREEWKAVVRRSSAAPRRIPDLWDWYANVIANYGRIG' A
#
# COMPACT_ATOMS: atom_id res chain seq x y z
N MET A 1 11.46 -8.95 45.63
CA MET A 1 10.61 -9.79 44.76
C MET A 1 10.75 -9.28 43.33
N GLN A 2 11.61 -9.89 42.52
CA GLN A 2 11.76 -9.56 41.10
C GLN A 2 10.52 -10.03 40.32
N GLY A 3 9.76 -9.10 39.74
CA GLY A 3 8.64 -9.40 38.86
C GLY A 3 9.15 -9.93 37.53
N THR A 4 9.03 -11.23 37.29
CA THR A 4 9.24 -11.83 35.97
C THR A 4 8.11 -11.37 35.06
N VAL A 5 8.36 -10.37 34.23
CA VAL A 5 7.44 -9.99 33.16
C VAL A 5 7.51 -11.08 32.11
N ASN A 6 6.46 -11.91 31.98
CA ASN A 6 6.25 -12.82 30.86
C ASN A 6 5.96 -12.02 29.59
N GLY A 7 6.97 -11.30 29.09
CA GLY A 7 6.94 -10.57 27.85
C GLY A 7 7.06 -11.55 26.69
N GLY A 8 5.96 -12.19 26.31
CA GLY A 8 5.89 -12.89 25.03
C GLY A 8 6.12 -11.87 23.92
N ARG A 9 7.32 -11.85 23.31
CA ARG A 9 7.58 -11.04 22.11
C ARG A 9 6.52 -11.39 21.08
N ARG A 10 5.65 -10.42 20.77
CA ARG A 10 4.73 -10.51 19.63
C ARG A 10 5.58 -10.88 18.41
N ARG A 11 5.29 -12.03 17.77
CA ARG A 11 5.97 -12.48 16.55
C ARG A 11 6.13 -11.27 15.63
N GLY A 12 7.35 -11.00 15.19
CA GLY A 12 7.61 -9.89 14.27
C GLY A 12 6.74 -9.98 13.01
N ARG A 13 6.67 -8.91 12.22
CA ARG A 13 5.91 -8.90 10.96
C ARG A 13 6.37 -10.09 10.10
N GLN A 14 5.45 -10.98 9.75
CA GLN A 14 5.74 -12.08 8.84
C GLN A 14 6.31 -11.51 7.53
N LYS A 15 7.35 -12.14 7.00
CA LYS A 15 7.90 -11.79 5.68
C LYS A 15 6.79 -11.96 4.65
N LYS A 16 6.38 -10.87 4.02
CA LYS A 16 5.42 -10.87 2.91
C LYS A 16 6.13 -11.39 1.67
N ARG A 17 5.59 -12.41 1.02
CA ARG A 17 6.10 -12.87 -0.27
C ARG A 17 5.58 -11.96 -1.37
N TRP A 18 6.28 -11.92 -2.50
CA TRP A 18 5.83 -11.12 -3.63
C TRP A 18 4.44 -11.56 -4.14
N ASP A 19 4.14 -12.87 -4.15
CA ASP A 19 2.85 -13.41 -4.57
C ASP A 19 1.69 -13.06 -3.62
N ASP A 20 1.99 -12.75 -2.36
CA ASP A 20 0.97 -12.21 -1.44
C ASP A 20 0.47 -10.83 -1.89
N ASN A 21 1.33 -10.02 -2.52
CA ASN A 21 0.92 -8.73 -3.11
C ASN A 21 -0.05 -8.93 -4.28
N ILE A 22 0.17 -9.95 -5.11
CA ILE A 22 -0.73 -10.24 -6.23
C ILE A 22 -2.14 -10.55 -5.71
N ARG A 23 -2.24 -11.35 -4.65
CA ARG A 23 -3.53 -11.64 -4.01
C ARG A 23 -4.14 -10.39 -3.37
N GLU A 24 -3.34 -9.56 -2.72
CA GLU A 24 -3.82 -8.34 -2.07
C GLU A 24 -4.36 -7.31 -3.07
N TRP A 25 -3.66 -7.10 -4.20
CA TRP A 25 -4.06 -6.11 -5.19
C TRP A 25 -5.22 -6.57 -6.06
N THR A 26 -5.23 -7.85 -6.45
CA THR A 26 -6.16 -8.36 -7.46
C THR A 26 -7.31 -9.18 -6.89
N GLY A 27 -7.17 -9.70 -5.66
CA GLY A 27 -8.06 -10.70 -5.08
C GLY A 27 -7.86 -12.13 -5.61
N PHE A 28 -6.95 -12.33 -6.57
CA PHE A 28 -6.71 -13.63 -7.21
C PHE A 28 -5.43 -14.32 -6.72
N LYS A 29 -5.38 -15.64 -6.82
CA LYS A 29 -4.11 -16.39 -6.71
C LYS A 29 -3.25 -16.12 -7.94
N LEU A 30 -1.92 -16.27 -7.80
CA LEU A 30 -0.95 -16.05 -8.89
C LEU A 30 -1.33 -16.83 -10.17
N LYS A 31 -1.63 -18.13 -10.06
CA LYS A 31 -2.01 -18.96 -11.23
C LYS A 31 -3.21 -18.40 -11.99
N ASN A 32 -4.23 -17.93 -11.27
CA ASN A 32 -5.43 -17.36 -11.90
C ASN A 32 -5.11 -16.01 -12.54
N THR A 33 -4.24 -15.21 -11.91
CA THR A 33 -3.79 -13.92 -12.45
C THR A 33 -3.04 -14.11 -13.76
N LEU A 34 -2.14 -15.10 -13.84
CA LEU A 34 -1.42 -15.44 -15.06
C LEU A 34 -2.36 -15.88 -16.18
N ARG A 35 -3.36 -16.73 -15.87
CA ARG A 35 -4.36 -17.16 -16.85
C ARG A 35 -5.19 -15.99 -17.40
N LYS A 36 -5.55 -15.03 -16.55
CA LYS A 36 -6.25 -13.80 -16.97
C LYS A 36 -5.36 -12.84 -17.75
N ALA A 37 -4.05 -12.90 -17.55
CA ALA A 37 -3.09 -12.10 -18.29
C ALA A 37 -2.89 -12.57 -19.75
N GLU A 38 -3.28 -13.81 -20.07
CA GLU A 38 -3.25 -14.34 -21.44
C GLU A 38 -4.26 -13.65 -22.35
N ASP A 39 -5.39 -13.19 -21.80
CA ASP A 39 -6.38 -12.39 -22.51
C ASP A 39 -6.19 -10.89 -22.20
N ARG A 40 -6.05 -10.08 -23.26
CA ARG A 40 -5.77 -8.65 -23.13
C ARG A 40 -6.90 -7.87 -22.46
N GLU A 41 -8.15 -8.20 -22.75
CA GLU A 41 -9.30 -7.49 -22.21
C GLU A 41 -9.58 -7.92 -20.76
N GLU A 42 -9.40 -9.20 -20.45
CA GLU A 42 -9.42 -9.65 -19.06
C GLU A 42 -8.30 -9.01 -18.24
N TRP A 43 -7.09 -8.92 -18.79
CA TRP A 43 -5.96 -8.29 -18.11
C TRP A 43 -6.23 -6.82 -17.80
N LYS A 44 -6.75 -6.06 -18.78
CA LYS A 44 -7.16 -4.66 -18.57
C LYS A 44 -8.20 -4.53 -17.45
N ALA A 45 -9.18 -5.43 -17.40
CA ALA A 45 -10.21 -5.43 -16.36
C ALA A 45 -9.61 -5.68 -14.96
N VAL A 46 -8.67 -6.62 -14.85
CA VAL A 46 -7.93 -6.89 -13.60
C VAL A 46 -7.14 -5.67 -13.17
N VAL A 47 -6.36 -5.08 -14.07
CA VAL A 47 -5.55 -3.88 -13.78
C VAL A 47 -6.44 -2.72 -13.34
N ARG A 48 -7.49 -2.40 -14.09
CA ARG A 48 -8.41 -1.30 -13.75
C ARG A 48 -9.04 -1.45 -12.37
N ARG A 49 -9.37 -2.68 -11.97
CA ARG A 49 -9.94 -2.97 -10.65
C ARG A 49 -8.89 -2.90 -9.54
N SER A 50 -7.68 -3.37 -9.81
CA SER A 50 -6.58 -3.47 -8.82
C SER A 50 -5.88 -2.14 -8.60
N SER A 51 -5.87 -1.28 -9.62
CA SER A 51 -5.42 0.10 -9.53
C SER A 51 -6.49 0.94 -8.81
N ALA A 52 -6.52 0.85 -7.48
CA ALA A 52 -6.98 1.98 -6.68
C ALA A 52 -5.96 3.10 -6.90
N ALA A 53 -6.07 3.83 -8.01
CA ALA A 53 -5.40 5.12 -8.12
C ALA A 53 -5.83 5.90 -6.87
N PRO A 54 -4.89 6.42 -6.07
CA PRO A 54 -5.27 7.43 -5.09
C PRO A 54 -6.01 8.48 -5.89
N ARG A 55 -7.30 8.69 -5.59
CA ARG A 55 -7.97 9.90 -6.06
C ARG A 55 -7.01 11.02 -5.64
N ARG A 56 -6.54 11.81 -6.63
CA ARG A 56 -5.65 12.97 -6.43
C ARG A 56 -5.83 13.50 -5.01
N ILE A 57 -4.82 13.37 -4.16
CA ILE A 57 -4.83 14.02 -2.85
C ILE A 57 -4.67 15.51 -3.18
N PRO A 58 -5.72 16.35 -3.11
CA PRO A 58 -5.61 17.75 -3.52
C PRO A 58 -4.71 18.53 -2.56
N ASP A 59 -4.59 18.05 -1.32
CA ASP A 59 -4.11 18.85 -0.19
C ASP A 59 -2.60 18.81 0.03
N LEU A 60 -1.84 18.09 -0.80
CA LEU A 60 -0.37 18.05 -0.67
C LEU A 60 0.27 19.38 -1.14
N TRP A 61 -0.30 20.01 -2.17
CA TRP A 61 0.13 21.34 -2.62
C TRP A 61 -0.31 22.42 -1.64
N ASP A 62 -1.50 22.30 -1.06
CA ASP A 62 -1.99 23.24 -0.04
C ASP A 62 -1.18 23.16 1.25
N TRP A 63 -0.81 21.95 1.70
CA TRP A 63 0.09 21.77 2.84
C TRP A 63 1.47 22.38 2.56
N TYR A 64 2.04 22.15 1.38
CA TYR A 64 3.35 22.70 1.00
C TYR A 64 3.33 24.23 0.90
N ALA A 65 2.28 24.79 0.30
CA ALA A 65 2.07 26.23 0.20
C ALA A 65 1.92 26.89 1.58
N ASN A 66 1.21 26.24 2.50
CA ASN A 66 1.00 26.74 3.87
C ASN A 66 2.30 26.73 4.69
N VAL A 67 3.14 25.71 4.53
CA VAL A 67 4.46 25.64 5.17
C VAL A 67 5.39 26.73 4.63
N ILE A 68 5.45 26.93 3.31
CA ILE A 68 6.29 28.00 2.72
C ILE A 68 5.82 29.38 3.17
N ALA A 69 4.50 29.63 3.19
CA ALA A 69 3.93 30.91 3.59
C ALA A 69 4.15 31.25 5.08
N ASN A 70 4.19 30.25 5.97
CA ASN A 70 4.35 30.48 7.41
C ASN A 70 5.81 30.45 7.91
N TYR A 71 6.71 29.76 7.22
CA TYR A 71 8.13 29.67 7.62
C TYR A 71 9.07 30.58 6.82
N GLY A 72 8.58 31.28 5.78
CA GLY A 72 9.36 32.22 4.97
C GLY A 72 9.52 33.63 5.57
N ARG A 73 9.15 33.88 6.82
CA ARG A 73 9.25 35.19 7.48
C ARG A 73 10.14 35.16 8.73
N ILE A 74 11.34 34.62 8.58
CA ILE A 74 12.44 34.91 9.49
C ILE A 74 13.65 35.23 8.61
N GLY A 75 13.71 36.49 8.21
CA GLY A 75 14.80 37.14 7.49
C GLY A 75 14.77 38.59 7.90
#